data_AF-A0A1F6CUT5-F1
#
_entry.id   AF-A0A1F6CUT5-F1
#
_cell.length_a   1.000
_cell.length_b   1.000
_cell.length_c   1.000
_cell.angle_alpha   90.00
_cell.angle_beta   90.00
_cell.angle_gamma   90.00
#
_symmetry.space_group_name_H-M   'P 1'
#
loop_
_entity.id
_entity.type
_entity.pdbx_description
1 polymer ?
#
loop_
_entity_poly.entity_id
_entity_poly.type
_entity_poly.pdbx_seq_one_letter_code
_entity_poly.pdbx_strand_id
1 'polypeptide(L)'
;MDNSSMQEAKAYAKEHSIDKHQPTGALVVKDGKVIGRGANGSEYHKTHECERVKRGIPTGQGYELCEGCHPKNHSEPRAIADARKNGHDSRGADLYLWGHWWCCEPCWTAMIAASIKDVYLLEGSEKLFNKAHPENVIGRQFADVQ
;
A
#
# COMPACT_ATOMS: atom_id res chain seq x y z
N MET A 1 17.50 -6.11 5.61
CA MET A 1 16.26 -5.31 5.74
C MET A 1 15.74 -5.63 7.12
N ASP A 2 15.97 -4.77 8.10
CA ASP A 2 16.12 -5.25 9.48
C ASP A 2 14.85 -5.06 10.33
N ASN A 3 13.85 -4.36 9.78
CA ASN A 3 12.55 -4.18 10.41
C ASN A 3 11.59 -5.32 10.03
N SER A 4 11.18 -6.13 11.03
CA SER A 4 10.29 -7.27 10.84
C SER A 4 8.93 -6.89 10.26
N SER A 5 8.36 -5.76 10.67
CA SER A 5 7.07 -5.27 10.15
C SER A 5 7.15 -4.91 8.67
N MET A 6 8.24 -4.29 8.22
CA MET A 6 8.43 -3.99 6.79
C MET A 6 8.65 -5.27 5.96
N GLN A 7 9.36 -6.27 6.50
CA GLN A 7 9.50 -7.58 5.85
C GLN A 7 8.15 -8.30 5.73
N GLU A 8 7.32 -8.26 6.77
CA GLU A 8 5.99 -8.85 6.73
C GLU A 8 5.06 -8.08 5.77
N ALA A 9 5.16 -6.74 5.70
CA ALA A 9 4.44 -5.95 4.70
C ALA A 9 4.82 -6.35 3.26
N LYS A 10 6.11 -6.60 3.01
CA LYS A 10 6.63 -7.15 1.75
C LYS A 10 6.04 -8.52 1.45
N ALA A 11 6.07 -9.44 2.41
CA ALA A 11 5.53 -10.79 2.25
C ALA A 11 4.02 -10.75 1.96
N TYR A 12 3.27 -9.95 2.71
CA TYR A 12 1.83 -9.78 2.53
C TYR A 12 1.48 -9.20 1.16
N ALA A 13 2.25 -8.22 0.68
CA ALA A 13 2.11 -7.69 -0.68
C ALA A 13 2.34 -8.78 -1.74
N LYS A 14 3.39 -9.60 -1.57
CA LYS A 14 3.76 -10.68 -2.51
C LYS A 14 2.66 -11.73 -2.61
N GLU A 15 2.04 -12.08 -1.49
CA GLU A 15 1.05 -13.15 -1.41
C GLU A 15 -0.37 -12.69 -1.79
N HIS A 16 -0.75 -11.47 -1.44
CA HIS A 16 -2.16 -11.05 -1.48
C HIS A 16 -2.46 -9.88 -2.42
N SER A 17 -1.46 -9.20 -2.99
CA SER A 17 -1.75 -8.13 -3.94
C SER A 17 -2.33 -8.69 -5.24
N ILE A 18 -3.44 -8.08 -5.68
CA ILE A 18 -4.07 -8.38 -6.98
C ILE A 18 -3.49 -7.46 -8.07
N ASP A 19 -2.88 -6.34 -7.68
CA ASP A 19 -2.21 -5.43 -8.61
C ASP A 19 -0.89 -6.05 -9.09
N LYS A 20 -0.78 -6.28 -10.41
CA LYS A 20 0.42 -6.88 -11.02
C LYS A 20 1.48 -5.85 -11.41
N HIS A 21 1.12 -4.58 -11.45
CA HIS A 21 1.99 -3.50 -11.92
C HIS A 21 2.73 -2.81 -10.78
N GLN A 22 2.06 -2.61 -9.65
CA GLN A 22 2.69 -2.07 -8.46
C GLN A 22 2.08 -2.67 -7.19
N PRO A 23 2.39 -3.94 -6.89
CA PRO A 23 2.04 -4.57 -5.63
C PRO A 23 2.47 -3.75 -4.41
N THR A 24 1.52 -3.44 -3.54
CA THR A 24 1.75 -2.80 -2.24
C THR A 24 1.12 -3.60 -1.11
N GLY A 25 1.73 -3.48 0.07
CA GLY A 25 1.26 -4.11 1.29
C GLY A 25 1.43 -3.16 2.47
N ALA A 26 0.47 -3.16 3.38
CA ALA A 26 0.49 -2.34 4.57
C ALA A 26 0.18 -3.17 5.81
N LEU A 27 0.87 -2.87 6.90
CA LEU A 27 0.58 -3.40 8.23
C LEU A 27 0.25 -2.27 9.19
N VAL A 28 -0.74 -2.48 10.04
CA VAL A 28 -0.98 -1.65 11.23
C VAL A 28 -0.37 -2.37 12.42
N VAL A 29 0.54 -1.71 13.13
CA VAL A 29 1.31 -2.28 14.24
C VAL A 29 1.07 -1.45 15.50
N LYS A 30 0.68 -2.11 16.59
CA LYS A 30 0.47 -1.48 17.89
C LYS A 30 1.15 -2.30 18.97
N ASP A 31 1.93 -1.65 19.82
CA ASP A 31 2.68 -2.29 20.92
C ASP A 31 3.51 -3.49 20.45
N GLY A 32 4.15 -3.35 19.27
CA GLY A 32 4.98 -4.39 18.64
C GLY A 32 4.18 -5.55 18.00
N LYS A 33 2.85 -5.48 17.97
CA LYS A 33 1.99 -6.52 17.39
C LYS A 33 1.30 -6.02 16.12
N VAL A 34 1.31 -6.85 15.08
CA VAL A 34 0.51 -6.59 13.88
C VAL A 34 -0.96 -6.82 14.20
N ILE A 35 -1.76 -5.75 14.12
CA ILE A 35 -3.19 -5.77 14.39
C ILE A 35 -4.04 -5.67 13.13
N GLY A 36 -3.47 -5.29 11.99
CA GLY A 36 -4.18 -5.25 10.71
C GLY A 36 -3.26 -5.39 9.52
N ARG A 37 -3.76 -5.99 8.43
CA ARG A 37 -3.01 -6.24 7.19
C ARG A 37 -3.82 -5.86 5.97
N GLY A 38 -3.17 -5.33 4.95
CA GLY A 38 -3.83 -4.96 3.70
C GLY A 38 -2.90 -5.03 2.50
N ALA A 39 -3.38 -5.58 1.39
CA ALA A 39 -2.69 -5.55 0.10
C ALA A 39 -3.57 -4.83 -0.92
N ASN A 40 -2.95 -4.13 -1.88
CA ASN A 40 -3.71 -3.40 -2.89
C ASN A 40 -4.26 -4.29 -4.01
N GLY A 41 -5.18 -3.71 -4.77
CA GLY A 41 -5.66 -4.26 -6.03
C GLY A 41 -7.10 -4.74 -5.98
N SER A 42 -7.70 -4.93 -7.15
CA SER A 42 -9.06 -5.41 -7.30
C SER A 42 -9.20 -6.21 -8.59
N GLU A 43 -10.28 -6.98 -8.67
CA GLU A 43 -10.62 -7.78 -9.84
C GLU A 43 -11.14 -6.93 -11.01
N TYR A 44 -11.41 -5.64 -10.79
CA TYR A 44 -12.00 -4.72 -11.78
C TYR A 44 -11.22 -4.71 -13.10
N HIS A 45 -9.89 -4.63 -13.03
CA HIS A 45 -9.02 -4.57 -14.20
C HIS A 45 -8.87 -5.89 -14.97
N LYS A 46 -9.47 -6.99 -14.50
CA LYS A 46 -9.52 -8.24 -15.28
C LYS A 46 -10.56 -8.19 -16.39
N THR A 47 -11.58 -7.34 -16.23
CA THR A 47 -12.73 -7.25 -17.14
C THR A 47 -12.99 -5.83 -17.65
N HIS A 48 -12.35 -4.82 -17.05
CA HIS A 48 -12.53 -3.42 -17.41
C HIS A 48 -11.17 -2.73 -17.61
N GLU A 49 -11.10 -1.82 -18.56
CA GLU A 49 -9.92 -0.99 -18.75
C GLU A 49 -9.88 0.15 -17.72
N CYS A 50 -8.67 0.60 -17.38
CA CYS A 50 -8.50 1.72 -16.47
C CYS A 50 -8.68 3.06 -17.21
N GLU A 51 -9.73 3.80 -16.88
CA GLU A 51 -10.01 5.10 -17.51
C GLU A 51 -8.90 6.14 -17.26
N ARG A 52 -8.27 6.08 -16.08
CA ARG A 52 -7.13 6.94 -15.74
C ARG A 52 -5.95 6.70 -16.69
N VAL A 53 -5.67 5.44 -17.03
CA VAL A 53 -4.60 5.09 -17.98
C VAL A 53 -4.95 5.58 -19.38
N LYS A 54 -6.18 5.38 -19.85
CA LYS A 54 -6.63 5.86 -21.16
C LYS A 54 -6.47 7.36 -21.34
N ARG A 55 -6.76 8.13 -20.29
CA ARG A 55 -6.69 9.59 -20.30
C ARG A 55 -5.33 10.16 -19.87
N GLY A 56 -4.33 9.31 -19.60
CA GLY A 56 -3.01 9.74 -19.15
C GLY A 56 -3.03 10.47 -17.80
N ILE A 57 -3.98 10.15 -16.92
CA ILE A 57 -4.12 10.80 -15.62
C ILE A 57 -2.94 10.43 -14.71
N PRO A 58 -2.25 11.41 -14.10
CA PRO A 58 -1.13 11.15 -13.21
C PRO A 58 -1.48 10.27 -12.00
N THR A 59 -0.46 9.63 -11.43
CA THR A 59 -0.57 8.92 -10.14
C THR A 59 -0.99 9.91 -9.05
N GLY A 60 -1.94 9.51 -8.20
CA GLY A 60 -2.48 10.39 -7.14
C GLY A 60 -3.72 11.19 -7.52
N GLN A 61 -4.16 11.15 -8.78
CA GLN A 61 -5.28 11.99 -9.27
C GLN A 61 -6.37 11.15 -9.94
N GLY A 62 -7.60 11.67 -9.95
CA GLY A 62 -8.72 11.13 -10.71
C GLY A 62 -9.16 9.73 -10.28
N TYR A 63 -9.04 9.39 -9.00
CA TYR A 63 -9.35 8.05 -8.48
C TYR A 63 -10.82 7.66 -8.66
N GLU A 64 -11.72 8.64 -8.66
CA GLU A 64 -13.16 8.50 -8.92
C GLU A 64 -13.48 8.01 -10.33
N LEU A 65 -12.56 8.19 -11.28
CA LEU A 65 -12.73 7.77 -12.68
C LEU A 65 -12.60 6.26 -12.86
N CYS A 66 -12.07 5.52 -11.87
CA CYS A 66 -11.81 4.11 -12.01
C CYS A 66 -11.97 3.37 -10.68
N GLU A 67 -12.97 2.50 -10.61
CA GLU A 67 -13.22 1.61 -9.48
C GLU A 67 -11.97 0.78 -9.12
N GLY A 68 -11.23 0.31 -10.12
CA GLY A 68 -10.00 -0.45 -9.92
C GLY A 68 -8.91 0.33 -9.19
N CYS A 69 -8.82 1.64 -9.41
CA CYS A 69 -7.90 2.55 -8.74
C CYS A 69 -8.49 3.24 -7.50
N HIS A 70 -9.76 2.97 -7.15
CA HIS A 70 -10.42 3.65 -6.05
C HIS A 70 -9.63 3.46 -4.74
N PRO A 71 -9.50 4.47 -3.85
CA PRO A 71 -8.59 4.37 -2.71
C PRO A 71 -8.93 3.26 -1.72
N LYS A 72 -10.19 2.83 -1.64
CA LYS A 72 -10.63 1.63 -0.88
C LYS A 72 -9.88 0.35 -1.29
N ASN A 73 -9.29 0.33 -2.48
CA ASN A 73 -8.51 -0.79 -3.01
C ASN A 73 -7.00 -0.64 -2.73
N HIS A 74 -6.57 0.41 -2.05
CA HIS A 74 -5.19 0.59 -1.60
C HIS A 74 -4.91 -0.20 -0.32
N SER A 75 -3.64 -0.52 -0.10
CA SER A 75 -3.19 -1.32 1.04
C SER A 75 -3.48 -0.66 2.40
N GLU A 76 -3.28 0.65 2.50
CA GLU A 76 -3.33 1.43 3.74
C GLU A 76 -4.73 1.44 4.37
N PRO A 77 -5.80 1.87 3.65
CA PRO A 77 -7.15 1.79 4.20
C PRO A 77 -7.62 0.35 4.41
N ARG A 78 -7.12 -0.62 3.64
CA ARG A 78 -7.44 -2.04 3.86
C ARG A 78 -6.84 -2.58 5.16
N ALA A 79 -5.59 -2.22 5.47
CA ALA A 79 -4.96 -2.62 6.73
C ALA A 79 -5.66 -2.01 7.95
N ILE A 80 -6.10 -0.77 7.86
CA ILE A 80 -6.93 -0.10 8.88
C ILE A 80 -8.28 -0.81 9.03
N ALA A 81 -8.94 -1.12 7.91
CA ALA A 81 -10.23 -1.82 7.91
C ALA A 81 -10.12 -3.23 8.50
N ASP A 82 -9.03 -3.95 8.21
CA ASP A 82 -8.74 -5.27 8.77
C ASP A 82 -8.53 -5.21 10.29
N ALA A 83 -7.76 -4.23 10.80
CA ALA A 83 -7.62 -4.02 12.24
C ALA A 83 -8.97 -3.82 12.93
N ARG A 84 -9.80 -2.92 12.37
CA ARG A 84 -11.14 -2.66 12.90
C ARG A 84 -12.04 -3.89 12.84
N LYS A 85 -12.01 -4.64 11.72
CA LYS A 85 -12.81 -5.84 11.52
C LYS A 85 -12.49 -6.91 12.56
N ASN A 86 -11.23 -7.01 12.97
CA ASN A 86 -10.78 -7.94 14.01
C ASN A 86 -10.89 -7.38 15.44
N GLY A 87 -11.61 -6.26 15.63
CA GLY A 87 -11.89 -5.69 16.95
C GLY A 87 -10.71 -4.95 17.59
N HIS A 88 -9.69 -4.60 16.81
CA HIS A 88 -8.54 -3.84 17.29
C HIS A 88 -8.74 -2.33 17.14
N ASP A 89 -8.25 -1.59 18.13
CA ASP A 89 -8.19 -0.13 18.13
C ASP A 89 -6.84 0.36 17.60
N SER A 90 -6.86 1.03 16.44
CA SER A 90 -5.68 1.56 15.76
C SER A 90 -5.15 2.88 16.34
N ARG A 91 -5.83 3.49 17.33
CA ARG A 91 -5.35 4.74 17.93
C ARG A 91 -3.94 4.57 18.50
N GLY A 92 -3.03 5.44 18.07
CA GLY A 92 -1.62 5.43 18.47
C GLY A 92 -0.78 4.33 17.81
N ALA A 93 -1.35 3.56 16.87
CA ALA A 93 -0.62 2.54 16.13
C ALA A 93 0.23 3.17 15.01
N ASP A 94 1.21 2.40 14.54
CA ASP A 94 2.05 2.74 13.40
C ASP A 94 1.57 2.01 12.14
N LEU A 95 1.80 2.58 10.97
CA LEU A 95 1.57 1.92 9.69
C LEU A 95 2.88 1.71 8.93
N TYR A 96 3.13 0.50 8.44
CA TYR A 96 4.29 0.16 7.63
C TYR A 96 3.83 -0.11 6.20
N LEU A 97 4.39 0.60 5.21
CA LEU A 97 4.00 0.48 3.80
C LEU A 97 5.17 -0.03 2.94
N TRP A 98 4.92 -1.15 2.27
CA TRP A 98 5.77 -1.73 1.24
C TRP A 98 5.25 -1.41 -0.17
N GLY A 99 6.15 -1.25 -1.14
CA GLY A 99 5.80 -1.16 -2.57
C GLY A 99 5.44 0.24 -3.05
N HIS A 100 5.54 1.24 -2.18
CA HIS A 100 5.34 2.65 -2.51
C HIS A 100 6.30 3.56 -1.73
N TRP A 101 6.49 4.77 -2.24
CA TRP A 101 7.34 5.83 -1.66
C TRP A 101 6.58 7.05 -1.16
N TRP A 102 5.25 6.97 -1.15
CA TRP A 102 4.37 8.01 -0.66
C TRP A 102 2.98 7.41 -0.43
N CYS A 103 2.17 8.06 0.39
CA CYS A 103 0.77 7.71 0.61
C CYS A 103 -0.10 8.79 -0.03
N CYS A 104 -1.13 8.42 -0.80
CA CYS A 104 -1.99 9.42 -1.42
C CYS A 104 -2.90 10.13 -0.42
N GLU A 105 -3.46 11.27 -0.83
CA GLU A 105 -4.29 12.09 0.06
C GLU A 105 -5.44 11.31 0.72
N PRO A 106 -6.20 10.48 -0.01
CA PRO A 106 -7.19 9.62 0.62
C PRO A 106 -6.59 8.63 1.64
N CYS A 107 -5.39 8.09 1.40
CA CYS A 107 -4.74 7.17 2.32
C CYS A 107 -4.27 7.87 3.60
N TRP A 108 -3.62 9.04 3.53
CA TRP A 108 -3.26 9.76 4.75
C TRP A 108 -4.49 10.27 5.50
N THR A 109 -5.57 10.61 4.79
CA THR A 109 -6.83 11.02 5.42
C THR A 109 -7.43 9.86 6.21
N ALA A 110 -7.39 8.64 5.65
CA ALA A 110 -7.81 7.44 6.35
C ALA A 110 -6.92 7.14 7.57
N MET A 111 -5.60 7.30 7.46
CA MET A 111 -4.66 7.13 8.57
C MET A 111 -4.93 8.12 9.72
N ILE A 112 -5.11 9.41 9.40
CA ILE A 112 -5.44 10.46 10.38
C ILE A 112 -6.78 10.16 11.06
N ALA A 113 -7.82 9.80 10.30
CA ALA A 113 -9.12 9.45 10.87
C ALA A 113 -9.05 8.23 11.80
N ALA A 114 -8.18 7.27 11.49
CA ALA A 114 -7.92 6.09 12.31
C ALA A 114 -6.94 6.35 13.48
N SER A 115 -6.48 7.59 13.64
CA SER A 115 -5.49 8.01 14.64
C SER A 115 -4.20 7.18 14.60
N ILE A 116 -3.77 6.81 13.39
CA ILE A 116 -2.42 6.27 13.16
C ILE A 116 -1.42 7.37 13.51
N LYS A 117 -0.40 7.02 14.30
CA LYS A 117 0.59 7.95 14.83
C LYS A 117 1.68 8.24 13.80
N ASP A 118 2.34 7.18 13.33
CA ASP A 118 3.45 7.28 12.40
C ASP A 118 3.23 6.36 11.18
N VAL A 119 3.76 6.77 10.03
CA VAL A 119 3.83 5.93 8.82
C VAL A 119 5.29 5.74 8.43
N TYR A 120 5.67 4.48 8.21
CA TYR A 120 7.02 4.08 7.86
C TYR A 120 7.06 3.55 6.44
N LEU A 121 7.94 4.15 5.63
CA LEU A 121 8.27 3.70 4.29
C LEU A 121 9.60 2.97 4.31
N LEU A 122 9.88 2.20 3.27
CA LEU A 122 11.19 1.61 3.09
C LEU A 122 12.25 2.71 2.85
N GLU A 123 13.43 2.55 3.45
CA GLU A 123 14.57 3.40 3.14
C GLU A 123 14.90 3.33 1.63
N GLY A 124 15.09 4.49 1.00
CA GLY A 124 15.31 4.60 -0.44
C GLY A 124 14.06 4.32 -1.28
N SER A 125 12.87 4.22 -0.68
CA SER A 125 11.61 3.95 -1.40
C SER A 125 11.38 4.90 -2.57
N GLU A 126 11.75 6.18 -2.44
CA GLU A 126 11.63 7.22 -3.47
C GLU A 126 12.42 6.92 -4.76
N LYS A 127 13.39 6.01 -4.68
CA LYS A 127 14.11 5.45 -5.83
C LYS A 127 13.55 4.07 -6.19
N LEU A 128 13.44 3.19 -5.18
CA LEU A 128 13.11 1.78 -5.37
C LEU A 128 11.72 1.57 -5.97
N PHE A 129 10.75 2.37 -5.55
CA PHE A 129 9.38 2.22 -6.00
C PHE A 129 8.98 3.29 -7.02
N ASN A 130 9.79 4.31 -7.28
CA ASN A 130 9.44 5.33 -8.28
C ASN A 130 9.67 4.86 -9.71
N LYS A 131 8.60 4.65 -10.49
CA LYS A 131 8.67 4.21 -11.90
C LYS A 131 9.52 5.10 -12.81
N ALA A 132 9.68 6.38 -12.48
CA ALA A 132 10.50 7.31 -13.25
C ALA A 132 11.99 7.22 -12.91
N HIS A 133 12.36 6.56 -11.81
CA HIS A 133 13.74 6.46 -11.35
C HIS A 133 14.44 5.27 -12.02
N PRO A 134 15.67 5.43 -12.57
CA PRO A 134 16.36 4.34 -13.28
C PRO A 134 16.72 3.15 -12.39
N GLU A 135 16.93 3.39 -11.09
CA GLU A 135 17.27 2.35 -10.10
C GLU A 135 16.04 1.65 -9.49
N ASN A 136 14.84 1.89 -10.02
CA ASN A 136 13.63 1.28 -9.45
C ASN A 136 13.62 -0.24 -9.60
N VAL A 137 12.92 -0.88 -8.67
CA VAL A 137 12.77 -2.34 -8.59
C VAL A 137 11.36 -2.80 -8.94
N ILE A 138 10.48 -1.95 -9.47
CA ILE A 138 9.14 -2.38 -9.88
C ILE A 138 9.23 -3.47 -10.96
N GLY A 139 8.43 -4.53 -10.81
CA GLY A 139 8.51 -5.77 -11.57
C GLY A 139 9.53 -6.78 -11.03
N ARG A 140 10.46 -6.35 -10.18
CA ARG A 140 11.52 -7.16 -9.55
C ARG A 140 11.55 -7.04 -8.02
N GLN A 141 10.58 -6.35 -7.41
CA GLN A 141 10.63 -5.94 -6.01
C GLN A 141 10.57 -7.11 -5.01
N PHE A 142 10.19 -8.29 -5.49
CA PHE A 142 10.12 -9.52 -4.70
C PHE A 142 11.21 -10.53 -5.03
N ALA A 143 12.10 -10.21 -5.96
CA ALA A 143 13.31 -11.00 -6.15
C ALA A 143 14.10 -10.98 -4.84
N ASP A 144 14.71 -12.12 -4.50
CA ASP A 144 15.65 -12.18 -3.40
C ASP A 144 16.82 -11.27 -3.77
N VAL A 145 16.88 -10.11 -3.11
CA VAL A 145 18.06 -9.28 -3.14
C VAL A 145 19.03 -10.00 -2.21
N GLN A 146 20.05 -10.64 -2.78
CA GLN A 146 21.21 -11.13 -2.02
C GLN A 146 21.81 -9.98 -1.21
#